data_AF-A0A660Q2Y2-F1
#
_entry.id   AF-A0A660Q2Y2-F1
#
_cell.length_a   1.000
_cell.length_b   1.000
_cell.length_c   1.000
_cell.angle_alpha   90.00
_cell.angle_beta   90.00
_cell.angle_gamma   90.00
#
_symmetry.space_group_name_H-M   'P 1'
#
loop_
_entity.id
_entity.type
_entity.pdbx_description
1 polymer ?
#
loop_
_entity_poly.entity_id
_entity_poly.type
_entity_poly.pdbx_seq_one_letter_code
_entity_poly.pdbx_strand_id
1 'polypeptide(L)'
;MHFDRKELRQYVNQSLTDDKMIAEISSHVNECEFCREYCEEYRIVLDSEKSAQAIQIPSRAFKVMDLLYKESLSGKIISLKRLEHNSARIFQLAADSGEKPKPEIENIANMYSDQPELILRLMRDNLKKQDYIQLIADDDSLISGVMVEIPDADQSFITDNNGIALMDDDISGELSSMKWQIKMPSATFELNPLKYDPEATEYQQDIILQTEKNDKIKVSFQGKTAGKQISISILQLEGQKDFGHVRMIITQKDKSQSKILSPNGEMLFTITNPKDEIKIRLF
;
A
#
# COMPACT_ATOMS: atom_id res chain seq x y z
N MET A 1 51.01 26.55 -13.74
CA MET A 1 50.52 25.20 -14.09
C MET A 1 49.73 24.72 -12.88
N HIS A 2 48.47 24.30 -13.07
CA HIS A 2 47.60 23.86 -11.97
C HIS A 2 47.56 22.33 -11.92
N PHE A 3 47.36 21.77 -10.72
CA PHE A 3 47.10 20.34 -10.55
C PHE A 3 45.71 19.97 -11.07
N ASP A 4 45.52 18.70 -11.46
CA ASP A 4 44.21 18.23 -11.91
C ASP A 4 43.21 18.24 -10.75
N ARG A 5 41.94 18.53 -11.05
CA ARG A 5 40.86 18.58 -10.05
C ARG A 5 40.67 17.25 -9.35
N LYS A 6 40.94 16.13 -10.04
CA LYS A 6 40.89 14.79 -9.45
C LYS A 6 41.92 14.62 -8.33
N GLU A 7 43.13 15.12 -8.54
CA GLU A 7 44.23 15.04 -7.57
C GLU A 7 43.97 15.94 -6.36
N LEU A 8 43.46 17.16 -6.58
CA LEU A 8 43.03 18.06 -5.51
C LEU A 8 41.89 17.47 -4.66
N ARG A 9 40.93 16.78 -5.27
CA ARG A 9 39.86 16.06 -4.53
C ARG A 9 40.43 14.93 -3.69
N GLN A 10 41.33 14.12 -4.25
CA GLN A 10 41.98 13.03 -3.53
C GLN A 10 42.84 13.55 -2.37
N TYR A 11 43.50 14.70 -2.54
CA TYR A 11 44.23 15.39 -1.49
C TYR A 11 43.31 15.82 -0.35
N VAL A 12 42.18 16.48 -0.65
CA VAL A 12 41.22 16.90 0.38
C VAL A 12 40.58 15.70 1.09
N ASN A 13 40.31 14.61 0.35
CA ASN A 13 39.76 13.37 0.89
C ASN A 13 40.79 12.50 1.64
N GLN A 14 42.05 12.94 1.74
CA GLN A 14 43.17 12.17 2.33
C GLN A 14 43.34 10.76 1.71
N SER A 15 42.98 10.62 0.43
CA SER A 15 43.02 9.33 -0.29
C SER A 15 44.25 9.18 -1.18
N LEU A 16 45.17 10.14 -1.16
CA LEU A 16 46.46 10.04 -1.83
C LEU A 16 47.41 9.17 -0.99
N THR A 17 48.14 8.27 -1.64
CA THR A 17 49.08 7.35 -0.99
C THR A 17 50.55 7.70 -1.22
N ASP A 18 50.84 8.66 -2.09
CA ASP A 18 52.20 9.10 -2.41
C ASP A 18 52.56 10.37 -1.62
N ASP A 19 53.42 10.22 -0.61
CA ASP A 19 53.88 11.30 0.26
C ASP A 19 54.56 12.45 -0.50
N LYS A 20 55.23 12.15 -1.62
CA LYS A 20 55.90 13.16 -2.43
C LYS A 20 54.86 14.03 -3.15
N MET A 21 53.83 13.40 -3.71
CA MET A 21 52.72 14.09 -4.37
C MET A 21 51.90 14.93 -3.39
N ILE A 22 51.68 14.43 -2.17
CA ILE A 22 51.03 15.18 -1.09
C ILE A 22 51.82 16.45 -0.74
N ALA A 23 53.15 16.35 -0.63
CA ALA A 23 54.01 17.50 -0.34
C ALA A 23 54.00 18.53 -1.47
N GLU A 24 54.06 18.08 -2.73
CA GLU A 24 54.01 18.95 -3.92
C GLU A 24 52.67 19.69 -4.05
N ILE A 25 51.54 18.98 -3.88
CA ILE A 25 50.20 19.58 -3.89
C ILE A 25 50.04 20.56 -2.72
N SER A 26 50.50 20.19 -1.52
CA SER A 26 50.45 21.05 -0.34
C SER A 26 51.21 22.36 -0.55
N SER A 27 52.44 22.28 -1.08
CA SER A 27 53.24 23.47 -1.42
C SER A 27 52.53 24.34 -2.45
N HIS A 28 51.98 23.73 -3.50
CA HIS A 28 51.29 24.45 -4.56
C HIS A 28 49.99 25.13 -4.08
N VAL A 29 49.20 24.46 -3.26
CA VAL A 29 47.96 25.01 -2.69
C VAL A 29 48.25 26.24 -1.81
N ASN A 30 49.40 26.27 -1.13
CA ASN A 30 49.81 27.45 -0.35
C ASN A 30 50.19 28.66 -1.22
N GLU A 31 50.70 28.41 -2.43
CA GLU A 31 51.17 29.46 -3.35
C GLU A 31 50.10 29.89 -4.37
N CYS A 32 49.16 29.01 -4.70
CA CYS A 32 48.18 29.19 -5.77
C CYS A 32 46.77 29.43 -5.21
N GLU A 33 46.30 30.68 -5.33
CA GLU A 33 45.00 31.11 -4.83
C GLU A 33 43.83 30.30 -5.39
N PHE A 34 43.82 30.00 -6.69
CA PHE A 34 42.76 29.22 -7.34
C PHE A 34 42.68 27.77 -6.83
N CYS A 35 43.81 27.13 -6.56
CA CYS A 35 43.83 25.76 -6.05
C CYS A 35 43.42 25.71 -4.57
N ARG A 36 43.75 26.77 -3.80
CA ARG A 36 43.31 26.94 -2.42
C ARG A 36 41.79 27.12 -2.33
N GLU A 37 41.23 28.04 -3.09
CA GLU A 37 39.77 28.27 -3.13
C GLU A 37 39.02 26.98 -3.48
N TYR A 38 39.46 26.26 -4.50
CA TYR A 38 38.85 24.98 -4.88
C TYR A 38 38.87 23.94 -3.74
N CYS A 39 39.99 23.82 -3.03
CA CYS A 39 40.10 22.91 -1.90
C CYS A 39 39.22 23.33 -0.72
N GLU A 40 39.06 24.62 -0.46
CA GLU A 40 38.18 25.16 0.58
C GLU A 40 36.70 24.94 0.25
N GLU A 41 36.27 25.24 -0.97
CA GLU A 41 34.91 24.96 -1.45
C GLU A 41 34.58 23.46 -1.34
N TYR A 42 35.51 22.60 -1.74
CA TYR A 42 35.30 21.16 -1.66
C TYR A 42 35.24 20.63 -0.21
N ARG A 43 36.00 21.23 0.72
CA ARG A 43 35.88 20.93 2.16
C ARG A 43 34.51 21.31 2.72
N ILE A 44 33.97 22.47 2.33
CA ILE A 44 32.63 22.92 2.76
C ILE A 44 31.57 21.89 2.31
N VAL A 45 31.67 21.40 1.07
CA VAL A 45 30.76 20.36 0.56
C VAL A 45 30.88 19.07 1.38
N LEU A 46 32.10 18.58 1.63
CA LEU A 46 32.32 17.37 2.42
C LEU A 46 31.82 17.50 3.87
N ASP A 47 32.01 18.65 4.50
CA ASP A 47 31.52 18.90 5.86
C ASP A 47 30.00 18.97 5.91
N SER A 48 29.35 19.48 4.85
CA SER A 48 27.90 19.45 4.71
C SER A 48 27.36 18.01 4.54
N GLU A 49 28.04 17.17 3.76
CA GLU A 49 27.68 15.76 3.58
C GLU A 49 27.87 14.95 4.87
N LYS A 50 29.00 15.15 5.58
CA LYS A 50 29.25 14.51 6.88
C LYS A 50 28.23 14.94 7.93
N SER A 51 27.85 16.21 7.94
CA SER A 51 26.81 16.73 8.85
C SER A 51 25.43 16.18 8.52
N ALA A 52 25.11 15.99 7.23
CA ALA A 52 23.87 15.35 6.80
C ALA A 52 23.81 13.86 7.15
N GLN A 53 24.94 13.14 7.06
CA GLN A 53 25.04 11.72 7.43
C GLN A 53 25.02 11.47 8.94
N ALA A 54 25.33 12.49 9.76
CA ALA A 54 25.35 12.38 11.23
C ALA A 54 23.97 12.42 11.88
N ILE A 55 22.90 12.79 11.15
CA ILE A 55 21.53 12.79 11.69
C ILE A 55 20.98 11.35 11.61
N GLN A 56 21.42 10.49 12.55
CA GLN A 56 20.75 9.21 12.77
C GLN A 56 19.42 9.48 13.47
N ILE A 57 18.33 9.54 12.69
CA ILE A 57 16.97 9.60 13.23
C ILE A 57 16.77 8.36 14.11
N PRO A 58 16.40 8.51 15.40
CA PRO A 58 16.22 7.37 16.29
C PRO A 58 15.16 6.40 15.73
N SER A 59 15.38 5.10 15.86
CA SER A 59 14.43 4.07 15.39
C SER A 59 13.01 4.26 15.94
N ARG A 60 12.88 4.83 17.13
CA ARG A 60 11.58 5.19 17.72
C ARG A 60 10.86 6.31 16.95
N ALA A 61 11.60 7.28 16.41
CA ALA A 61 11.01 8.36 15.61
C ALA A 61 10.47 7.84 14.27
N PHE A 62 11.15 6.87 13.63
CA PHE A 62 10.63 6.18 12.45
C PHE A 62 9.31 5.45 12.73
N LYS A 63 9.21 4.75 13.87
CA LYS A 63 7.97 4.09 14.28
C LYS A 63 6.82 5.07 14.48
N VAL A 64 7.09 6.21 15.11
CA VAL A 64 6.07 7.26 15.32
C VAL A 64 5.66 7.89 13.99
N MET A 65 6.60 8.14 13.09
CA MET A 65 6.31 8.67 11.75
C MET A 65 5.46 7.69 10.93
N ASP A 66 5.78 6.40 10.95
CA ASP A 66 5.02 5.35 10.26
C ASP A 66 3.60 5.22 10.84
N LEU A 67 3.46 5.30 12.16
CA LEU A 67 2.15 5.34 12.82
C LEU A 67 1.32 6.55 12.37
N LEU A 68 1.88 7.76 12.42
CA LEU A 68 1.20 8.99 11.99
C LEU A 68 0.81 8.93 10.51
N TYR A 69 1.67 8.34 9.66
CA TYR A 69 1.40 8.16 8.25
C TYR A 69 0.22 7.21 8.03
N LYS A 70 0.22 6.03 8.66
CA LYS A 70 -0.89 5.06 8.58
C LYS A 70 -2.19 5.64 9.13
N GLU A 71 -2.12 6.38 10.23
CA GLU A 71 -3.28 7.08 10.80
C GLU A 71 -3.90 8.06 9.82
N SER A 72 -3.08 8.78 9.04
CA SER A 72 -3.53 9.76 8.04
C SER A 72 -4.20 9.15 6.80
N LEU A 73 -3.98 7.85 6.55
CA LEU A 73 -4.51 7.13 5.39
C LEU A 73 -5.84 6.43 5.65
N SER A 74 -6.12 6.09 6.91
CA SER A 74 -7.37 5.43 7.30
C SER A 74 -8.59 6.29 6.93
N GLY A 75 -9.58 5.68 6.27
CA GLY A 75 -10.78 6.35 5.75
C GLY A 75 -10.55 7.24 4.51
N LYS A 76 -9.32 7.32 3.99
CA LYS A 76 -8.99 8.18 2.83
C LYS A 76 -9.48 7.56 1.52
N ILE A 77 -10.04 8.42 0.67
CA ILE A 77 -10.30 8.12 -0.74
C ILE A 77 -9.12 8.63 -1.57
N ILE A 78 -8.48 7.72 -2.30
CA ILE A 78 -7.35 8.00 -3.19
C ILE A 78 -7.86 7.93 -4.62
N SER A 79 -7.91 9.08 -5.31
CA SER A 79 -8.27 9.13 -6.73
C SER A 79 -7.10 8.70 -7.59
N LEU A 80 -7.35 7.78 -8.52
CA LEU A 80 -6.32 7.29 -9.43
C LEU A 80 -6.34 8.06 -10.75
N LYS A 81 -5.15 8.33 -11.27
CA LYS A 81 -4.94 8.91 -12.60
C LYS A 81 -4.49 7.82 -13.55
N ARG A 82 -4.98 7.87 -14.78
CA ARG A 82 -4.53 6.93 -15.81
C ARG A 82 -3.07 7.25 -16.16
N LEU A 83 -2.25 6.19 -16.25
CA LEU A 83 -0.95 6.31 -16.89
C LEU A 83 -1.21 6.25 -18.41
N GLU A 84 -1.10 7.39 -19.10
CA GLU A 84 -1.14 7.38 -20.55
C GLU A 84 0.05 6.58 -21.06
N HIS A 85 -0.23 5.46 -21.72
CA HIS A 85 0.80 4.68 -22.35
C HIS A 85 1.28 5.49 -23.55
N ASN A 86 2.39 6.22 -23.40
CA ASN A 86 3.21 6.59 -24.54
C ASN A 86 3.59 5.26 -25.18
N SER A 87 2.90 4.91 -26.26
CA SER A 87 3.12 3.67 -26.98
C SER A 87 4.59 3.63 -27.34
N ALA A 88 5.37 2.89 -26.54
CA ALA A 88 6.71 2.52 -26.90
C ALA A 88 6.53 1.86 -28.25
N ARG A 89 7.08 2.49 -29.31
CA ARG A 89 7.02 1.94 -30.66
C ARG A 89 7.49 0.50 -30.55
N ILE A 90 6.56 -0.44 -30.66
CA ILE A 90 6.89 -1.85 -30.72
C ILE A 90 7.64 -1.96 -32.03
N PHE A 91 8.97 -2.04 -31.97
CA PHE A 91 9.80 -2.27 -33.13
C PHE A 91 9.49 -3.69 -33.61
N GLN A 92 8.52 -3.81 -34.51
CA GLN A 92 8.21 -5.07 -35.17
C GLN A 92 9.31 -5.32 -36.19
N LEU A 93 10.09 -6.38 -35.96
CA LEU A 93 11.01 -6.89 -36.97
C LEU A 93 10.17 -7.54 -38.06
N ALA A 94 10.55 -7.35 -39.33
CA ALA A 94 9.80 -7.82 -40.50
C ALA A 94 9.58 -9.36 -40.57
N ALA A 95 10.14 -10.13 -39.64
CA ALA A 95 9.96 -11.58 -39.50
C ALA A 95 8.83 -12.00 -38.54
N ASP A 96 8.14 -11.06 -37.89
CA ASP A 96 7.05 -11.33 -36.94
C ASP A 96 5.67 -11.53 -37.59
N SER A 97 5.61 -11.90 -38.87
CA SER A 97 4.37 -12.04 -39.65
C SER A 97 3.60 -13.34 -39.39
N GLY A 98 3.29 -13.62 -38.12
CA GLY A 98 2.33 -14.64 -37.70
C GLY A 98 1.44 -14.07 -36.60
N GLU A 99 0.21 -14.55 -36.48
CA GLU A 99 -0.61 -14.30 -35.29
C GLU A 99 0.18 -14.78 -34.08
N LYS A 100 0.85 -13.86 -33.38
CA LYS A 100 1.55 -14.21 -32.14
C LYS A 100 0.50 -14.74 -31.18
N PRO A 101 0.73 -15.89 -30.52
CA PRO A 101 -0.16 -16.35 -29.47
C PRO A 101 -0.30 -15.22 -28.46
N LYS A 102 -1.54 -14.87 -28.11
CA LYS A 102 -1.78 -13.87 -27.08
C LYS A 102 -1.05 -14.29 -25.81
N PRO A 103 -0.38 -13.36 -25.10
CA PRO A 103 0.29 -13.71 -23.86
C PRO A 103 -0.74 -14.27 -22.86
N GLU A 104 -0.29 -15.21 -22.02
CA GLU A 104 -1.12 -15.83 -20.98
C GLU A 104 -1.75 -14.78 -20.05
N ILE A 105 -0.98 -13.76 -19.70
CA ILE A 105 -1.42 -12.62 -18.90
C ILE A 105 -1.22 -11.34 -19.71
N GLU A 106 -2.27 -10.53 -19.82
CA GLU A 106 -2.26 -9.25 -20.52
C GLU A 106 -2.56 -8.10 -19.55
N ASN A 107 -1.78 -7.02 -19.62
CA ASN A 107 -2.08 -5.79 -18.89
C ASN A 107 -2.96 -4.91 -19.77
N ILE A 108 -4.21 -4.71 -19.34
CA ILE A 108 -5.20 -3.91 -20.06
C ILE A 108 -4.96 -2.42 -19.82
N ALA A 109 -4.70 -2.03 -18.57
CA ALA A 109 -4.52 -0.64 -18.20
C ALA A 109 -3.76 -0.46 -16.88
N ASN A 110 -3.09 0.67 -16.75
CA ASN A 110 -2.42 1.09 -15.52
C ASN A 110 -2.98 2.44 -15.07
N MET A 111 -3.26 2.55 -13.78
CA MET A 111 -3.57 3.79 -13.10
C MET A 111 -2.60 3.96 -11.93
N TYR A 112 -2.35 5.20 -11.52
CA TYR A 112 -1.42 5.50 -10.45
C TYR A 112 -1.93 6.64 -9.58
N SER A 113 -1.41 6.70 -8.36
CA SER A 113 -1.47 7.85 -7.48
C SER A 113 -0.04 8.20 -7.05
N ASP A 114 0.27 9.50 -7.03
CA ASP A 114 1.55 9.99 -6.52
C ASP A 114 1.57 10.08 -4.99
N GLN A 115 0.39 10.16 -4.35
CA GLN A 115 0.25 10.41 -2.92
C GLN A 115 -0.99 9.70 -2.32
N PRO A 116 -0.86 8.51 -1.72
CA PRO A 116 0.38 7.72 -1.60
C PRO A 116 0.82 7.16 -2.95
N GLU A 117 2.11 6.83 -3.08
CA GLU A 117 2.66 6.15 -4.27
C GLU A 117 2.03 4.75 -4.38
N LEU A 118 1.20 4.58 -5.40
CA LEU A 118 0.48 3.34 -5.62
C LEU A 118 0.15 3.19 -7.10
N ILE A 119 0.18 1.94 -7.58
CA ILE A 119 -0.17 1.56 -8.95
C ILE A 119 -1.32 0.55 -8.91
N LEU A 120 -2.37 0.84 -9.66
CA LEU A 120 -3.46 -0.08 -9.97
C LEU A 120 -3.23 -0.63 -11.38
N ARG A 121 -3.20 -1.95 -11.51
CA ARG A 121 -3.16 -2.64 -12.81
C ARG A 121 -4.46 -3.38 -13.04
N LEU A 122 -5.01 -3.21 -14.23
CA LEU A 122 -6.08 -4.07 -14.73
C LEU A 122 -5.46 -5.15 -15.61
N MET A 123 -5.68 -6.40 -15.24
CA MET A 123 -5.03 -7.56 -15.84
C MET A 123 -6.08 -8.54 -16.36
N ARG A 124 -5.73 -9.26 -17.44
CA ARG A 124 -6.53 -10.34 -18.03
C ARG A 124 -5.73 -11.62 -18.07
N ASP A 125 -6.23 -12.65 -17.41
CA ASP A 125 -5.75 -14.03 -17.54
C ASP A 125 -6.48 -14.68 -18.72
N ASN A 126 -5.78 -14.81 -19.86
CA ASN A 126 -6.34 -15.36 -21.09
C ASN A 126 -6.58 -16.88 -21.01
N LEU A 127 -5.91 -17.60 -20.10
CA LEU A 127 -6.16 -19.03 -19.88
C LEU A 127 -7.46 -19.25 -19.09
N LYS A 128 -7.67 -18.47 -18.03
CA LYS A 128 -8.88 -18.55 -17.21
C LYS A 128 -10.05 -17.75 -17.75
N LYS A 129 -9.79 -16.87 -18.74
CA LYS A 129 -10.74 -15.87 -19.25
C LYS A 129 -11.33 -15.03 -18.12
N GLN A 130 -10.45 -14.58 -17.24
CA GLN A 130 -10.83 -13.85 -16.04
C GLN A 130 -10.02 -12.57 -15.94
N ASP A 131 -10.73 -11.48 -15.65
CA ASP A 131 -10.11 -10.20 -15.36
C ASP A 131 -9.89 -10.05 -13.86
N TYR A 132 -8.80 -9.39 -13.50
CA TYR A 132 -8.49 -9.09 -12.12
C TYR A 132 -7.75 -7.77 -12.01
N ILE A 133 -7.85 -7.19 -10.82
CA ILE A 133 -7.18 -5.97 -10.44
C ILE A 133 -5.99 -6.35 -9.58
N GLN A 134 -4.86 -5.68 -9.78
CA GLN A 134 -3.67 -5.79 -8.93
C GLN A 134 -3.24 -4.42 -8.44
N LEU A 135 -3.18 -4.25 -7.13
CA LEU A 135 -2.57 -3.12 -6.45
C LEU A 135 -1.10 -3.39 -6.15
N ILE A 136 -0.27 -2.37 -6.36
CA ILE A 136 1.17 -2.42 -6.10
C ILE A 136 1.54 -1.13 -5.37
N ALA A 137 2.13 -1.29 -4.19
CA ALA A 137 2.71 -0.22 -3.39
C ALA A 137 3.84 -0.81 -2.52
N ASP A 138 4.67 0.06 -1.92
CA ASP A 138 5.75 -0.37 -1.03
C ASP A 138 5.25 -0.81 0.36
N ASP A 139 4.07 -0.34 0.78
CA ASP A 139 3.47 -0.66 2.07
C ASP A 139 2.28 -1.62 1.89
N ASP A 140 2.36 -2.80 2.52
CA ASP A 140 1.31 -3.83 2.49
C ASP A 140 -0.06 -3.31 2.95
N SER A 141 -0.10 -2.31 3.84
CA SER A 141 -1.34 -1.71 4.33
C SER A 141 -2.10 -0.94 3.24
N LEU A 142 -1.41 -0.54 2.16
CA LEU A 142 -2.00 0.15 1.01
C LEU A 142 -2.60 -0.80 -0.03
N ILE A 143 -2.25 -2.08 0.03
CA ILE A 143 -2.69 -3.08 -0.96
C ILE A 143 -3.59 -4.16 -0.36
N SER A 144 -3.48 -4.47 0.92
CA SER A 144 -4.21 -5.59 1.55
C SER A 144 -5.56 -5.17 2.12
N GLY A 145 -6.64 -5.80 1.62
CA GLY A 145 -7.98 -5.57 2.14
C GLY A 145 -8.50 -4.15 1.94
N VAL A 146 -7.99 -3.45 0.91
CA VAL A 146 -8.48 -2.13 0.51
C VAL A 146 -9.56 -2.28 -0.54
N MET A 147 -10.40 -1.25 -0.68
CA MET A 147 -11.50 -1.26 -1.63
C MET A 147 -11.14 -0.48 -2.88
N VAL A 148 -11.22 -1.13 -4.03
CA VAL A 148 -11.13 -0.51 -5.34
C VAL A 148 -12.54 -0.24 -5.84
N GLU A 149 -12.88 1.00 -6.11
CA GLU A 149 -14.23 1.42 -6.51
C GLU A 149 -14.20 2.10 -7.88
N ILE A 150 -15.25 1.81 -8.65
CA ILE A 150 -15.57 2.44 -9.93
C ILE A 150 -16.93 3.11 -9.76
N PRO A 151 -16.97 4.36 -9.28
CA PRO A 151 -18.23 5.00 -8.89
C PRO A 151 -19.20 5.13 -10.05
N ASP A 152 -18.69 5.37 -11.26
CA ASP A 152 -19.49 5.53 -12.47
C ASP A 152 -20.23 4.23 -12.86
N ALA A 153 -19.75 3.07 -12.38
CA ALA A 153 -20.33 1.76 -12.63
C ALA A 153 -20.99 1.13 -11.38
N ASP A 154 -20.97 1.82 -10.23
CA ASP A 154 -21.39 1.27 -8.93
C ASP A 154 -20.74 -0.10 -8.60
N GLN A 155 -19.49 -0.28 -9.02
CA GLN A 155 -18.71 -1.50 -8.80
C GLN A 155 -17.65 -1.27 -7.73
N SER A 156 -17.46 -2.28 -6.87
CA SER A 156 -16.45 -2.25 -5.82
C SER A 156 -15.83 -3.62 -5.61
N PHE A 157 -14.51 -3.66 -5.50
CA PHE A 157 -13.72 -4.88 -5.34
C PHE A 157 -12.87 -4.76 -4.08
N ILE A 158 -12.60 -5.89 -3.42
CA ILE A 158 -11.74 -5.93 -2.23
C ILE A 158 -10.52 -6.76 -2.55
N THR A 159 -9.35 -6.20 -2.32
CA THR A 159 -8.09 -6.90 -2.55
C THR A 159 -7.78 -7.90 -1.44
N ASP A 160 -7.14 -8.99 -1.83
CA ASP A 160 -6.56 -9.97 -0.93
C ASP A 160 -5.26 -9.45 -0.30
N ASN A 161 -4.56 -10.31 0.44
CA ASN A 161 -3.29 -9.97 1.07
C ASN A 161 -2.15 -9.69 0.07
N ASN A 162 -2.32 -10.03 -1.21
CA ASN A 162 -1.34 -9.81 -2.27
C ASN A 162 -1.72 -8.62 -3.16
N GLY A 163 -2.74 -7.84 -2.76
CA GLY A 163 -3.23 -6.71 -3.56
C GLY A 163 -4.10 -7.12 -4.75
N ILE A 164 -4.59 -8.35 -4.83
CA ILE A 164 -5.35 -8.86 -5.97
C ILE A 164 -6.84 -8.91 -5.66
N ALA A 165 -7.68 -8.42 -6.57
CA ALA A 165 -9.13 -8.61 -6.52
C ALA A 165 -9.64 -9.19 -7.85
N LEU A 166 -10.39 -10.29 -7.79
CA LEU A 166 -11.01 -10.90 -8.97
C LEU A 166 -12.22 -10.06 -9.40
N MET A 167 -12.44 -9.97 -10.71
CA MET A 167 -13.63 -9.35 -11.29
C MET A 167 -14.52 -10.44 -11.87
N ASP A 168 -15.79 -10.43 -11.47
CA ASP A 168 -16.78 -11.43 -11.91
C ASP A 168 -17.36 -11.09 -13.29
N ASP A 169 -17.31 -9.82 -13.70
CA ASP A 169 -17.87 -9.33 -14.97
C ASP A 169 -16.77 -9.19 -16.04
N ASP A 170 -17.07 -9.64 -17.27
CA ASP A 170 -16.17 -9.46 -18.42
C ASP A 170 -16.12 -7.97 -18.81
N ILE A 171 -14.93 -7.41 -18.74
CA ILE A 171 -14.67 -5.98 -18.89
C ILE A 171 -14.65 -5.64 -20.37
N SER A 172 -15.84 -5.46 -20.94
CA SER A 172 -15.95 -4.99 -22.32
C SER A 172 -15.69 -3.47 -22.40
N GLY A 173 -14.47 -3.10 -22.80
CA GLY A 173 -14.10 -1.86 -23.49
C GLY A 173 -14.12 -0.52 -22.71
N GLU A 174 -15.06 -0.29 -21.80
CA GLU A 174 -15.31 1.07 -21.25
C GLU A 174 -14.68 1.33 -19.88
N LEU A 175 -14.32 0.28 -19.13
CA LEU A 175 -13.72 0.46 -17.78
C LEU A 175 -12.37 1.19 -17.80
N SER A 176 -11.68 1.21 -18.94
CA SER A 176 -10.41 1.93 -19.11
C SER A 176 -10.55 3.46 -19.13
N SER A 177 -11.76 3.99 -19.34
CA SER A 177 -12.05 5.43 -19.35
C SER A 177 -12.78 5.92 -18.09
N MET A 178 -13.23 5.00 -17.23
CA MET A 178 -13.95 5.32 -16.00
C MET A 178 -13.03 5.86 -14.91
N LYS A 179 -13.62 6.50 -13.91
CA LYS A 179 -12.88 6.98 -12.73
C LYS A 179 -12.67 5.82 -11.75
N TRP A 180 -11.42 5.64 -11.36
CA TRP A 180 -11.04 4.63 -10.37
C TRP A 180 -10.63 5.30 -9.06
N GLN A 181 -11.06 4.71 -7.95
CA GLN A 181 -10.75 5.20 -6.62
C GLN A 181 -10.35 4.04 -5.72
N ILE A 182 -9.47 4.32 -4.76
CA ILE A 182 -9.14 3.38 -3.68
C ILE A 182 -9.65 3.98 -2.39
N LYS A 183 -10.48 3.22 -1.68
CA LYS A 183 -10.94 3.56 -0.34
C LYS A 183 -10.17 2.72 0.67
N MET A 184 -9.47 3.41 1.55
CA MET A 184 -8.82 2.79 2.70
C MET A 184 -9.85 2.49 3.78
N PRO A 185 -9.74 1.37 4.52
CA PRO A 185 -10.64 1.12 5.63
C PRO A 185 -10.47 2.19 6.71
N SER A 186 -11.60 2.67 7.25
CA SER A 186 -11.63 3.55 8.41
C SER A 186 -11.25 2.79 9.67
N ALA A 187 -11.69 1.54 9.79
CA ALA A 187 -11.31 0.65 10.89
C ALA A 187 -11.23 -0.82 10.44
N THR A 188 -10.26 -1.54 10.99
CA THR A 188 -10.07 -2.99 10.78
C THR A 188 -10.07 -3.70 12.13
N PHE A 189 -10.83 -4.78 12.22
CA PHE A 189 -10.91 -5.62 13.42
C PHE A 189 -10.60 -7.06 13.04
N GLU A 190 -9.75 -7.71 13.84
CA GLU A 190 -9.42 -9.12 13.68
C GLU A 190 -10.04 -9.91 14.83
N LEU A 191 -10.83 -10.93 14.47
CA LEU A 191 -11.39 -11.89 15.40
C LEU A 191 -10.50 -13.13 15.41
N ASN A 192 -9.83 -13.33 16.54
CA ASN A 192 -9.06 -14.55 16.78
C ASN A 192 -9.96 -15.79 16.71
N PRO A 193 -9.42 -16.95 16.26
CA PRO A 193 -10.15 -18.21 16.21
C PRO A 193 -10.80 -18.51 17.57
N LEU A 194 -12.08 -18.86 17.52
CA LEU A 194 -12.85 -19.14 18.72
C LEU A 194 -12.33 -20.41 19.39
N LYS A 195 -12.09 -20.35 20.71
CA LYS A 195 -11.94 -21.57 21.52
C LYS A 195 -13.30 -22.24 21.61
N TYR A 196 -13.49 -23.26 20.78
CA TYR A 196 -14.73 -24.02 20.71
C TYR A 196 -14.85 -24.97 21.90
N ASP A 197 -15.97 -24.88 22.61
CA ASP A 197 -16.41 -25.88 23.56
C ASP A 197 -17.65 -26.60 22.96
N PRO A 198 -17.53 -27.90 22.62
CA PRO A 198 -18.61 -28.68 22.01
C PRO A 198 -19.80 -28.96 22.93
N GLU A 199 -19.72 -28.67 24.23
CA GLU A 199 -20.73 -29.12 25.18
C GLU A 199 -21.85 -28.11 25.51
N ALA A 200 -21.70 -26.79 25.28
CA ALA A 200 -22.86 -25.91 25.47
C ALA A 200 -23.73 -25.72 24.23
N THR A 201 -25.02 -25.91 24.46
CA THR A 201 -26.10 -25.99 23.48
C THR A 201 -26.58 -24.63 23.00
N GLU A 202 -26.30 -23.55 23.73
CA GLU A 202 -26.62 -22.16 23.35
C GLU A 202 -25.50 -21.23 23.87
N TYR A 203 -24.60 -20.84 22.98
CA TYR A 203 -23.63 -19.79 23.28
C TYR A 203 -24.12 -18.49 22.64
N GLN A 204 -24.65 -17.59 23.47
CA GLN A 204 -24.69 -16.16 23.16
C GLN A 204 -23.54 -15.49 23.89
N GLN A 205 -22.50 -15.16 23.14
CA GLN A 205 -21.36 -14.40 23.64
C GLN A 205 -21.32 -13.06 22.93
N ASP A 206 -21.25 -11.98 23.70
CA ASP A 206 -21.04 -10.65 23.18
C ASP A 206 -19.59 -10.26 23.43
N ILE A 207 -18.87 -9.89 22.37
CA ILE A 207 -17.50 -9.39 22.43
C ILE A 207 -17.51 -7.96 21.89
N ILE A 208 -16.91 -7.03 22.64
CA ILE A 208 -16.66 -5.68 22.14
C ILE A 208 -15.21 -5.62 21.70
N LEU A 209 -15.00 -5.36 20.42
CA LEU A 209 -13.67 -5.11 19.86
C LEU A 209 -13.45 -3.62 19.76
N GLN A 210 -12.23 -3.18 20.05
CA GLN A 210 -11.85 -1.78 20.07
C GLN A 210 -10.53 -1.56 19.33
N THR A 211 -10.47 -0.57 18.44
CA THR A 211 -9.22 -0.12 17.79
C THR A 211 -8.48 0.91 18.65
N GLU A 212 -7.24 1.23 18.27
CA GLU A 212 -6.45 2.30 18.90
C GLU A 212 -7.12 3.68 18.75
N LYS A 213 -7.86 3.90 17.65
CA LYS A 213 -8.67 5.11 17.39
C LYS A 213 -9.98 5.16 18.17
N ASN A 214 -10.20 4.22 19.10
CA ASN A 214 -11.42 4.11 19.91
C ASN A 214 -12.68 3.82 19.05
N ASP A 215 -12.51 3.18 17.89
CA ASP A 215 -13.63 2.58 17.16
C ASP A 215 -14.08 1.34 17.91
N LYS A 216 -15.39 1.10 17.98
CA LYS A 216 -15.96 -0.02 18.72
C LYS A 216 -17.01 -0.73 17.90
N ILE A 217 -16.86 -2.04 17.79
CA ILE A 217 -17.91 -2.92 17.27
C ILE A 217 -18.31 -3.93 18.34
N LYS A 218 -19.59 -4.29 18.33
CA LYS A 218 -20.13 -5.40 19.12
C LYS A 218 -20.30 -6.59 18.19
N VAL A 219 -19.66 -7.70 18.53
CA VAL A 219 -19.79 -8.99 17.86
C VAL A 219 -20.59 -9.91 18.77
N SER A 220 -21.80 -10.28 18.34
CA SER A 220 -22.69 -11.19 19.07
C SER A 220 -22.68 -12.54 18.36
N PHE A 221 -22.21 -13.58 19.05
CA PHE A 221 -22.21 -14.95 18.53
C PHE A 221 -23.57 -15.58 18.78
N GLN A 222 -24.13 -16.21 17.76
CA GLN A 222 -25.37 -16.98 17.87
C GLN A 222 -25.12 -18.39 17.32
N GLY A 223 -25.04 -19.37 18.23
CA GLY A 223 -25.06 -20.79 17.86
C GLY A 223 -26.49 -21.25 17.63
N LYS A 224 -26.93 -21.38 16.36
CA LYS A 224 -28.18 -22.07 16.03
C LYS A 224 -27.84 -23.46 15.49
N THR A 225 -28.75 -24.42 15.70
CA THR A 225 -28.63 -25.84 15.31
C THR A 225 -28.24 -26.11 13.84
N ALA A 226 -28.28 -25.11 12.96
CA ALA A 226 -27.94 -25.21 11.53
C ALA A 226 -26.67 -24.44 11.11
N GLY A 227 -25.90 -23.88 12.04
CA GLY A 227 -24.67 -23.15 11.73
C GLY A 227 -24.36 -22.04 12.73
N LYS A 228 -23.09 -21.61 12.75
CA LYS A 228 -22.64 -20.51 13.60
C LYS A 228 -22.83 -19.20 12.85
N GLN A 229 -23.60 -18.28 13.43
CA GLN A 229 -23.75 -16.93 12.90
C GLN A 229 -23.13 -15.92 13.86
N ILE A 230 -22.55 -14.88 13.28
CA ILE A 230 -22.15 -13.69 14.02
C ILE A 230 -22.97 -12.51 13.57
N SER A 231 -23.27 -11.67 14.53
CA SER A 231 -24.06 -10.46 14.38
C SER A 231 -23.20 -9.30 14.79
N ILE A 232 -22.87 -8.42 13.85
CA ILE A 232 -21.93 -7.32 14.09
C ILE A 232 -22.69 -6.00 13.98
N SER A 233 -22.56 -5.18 15.03
CA SER A 233 -23.10 -3.83 15.09
C SER A 233 -21.99 -2.84 15.42
N ILE A 234 -22.05 -1.65 14.80
CA ILE A 234 -21.10 -0.57 15.04
C ILE A 234 -21.60 0.23 16.23
N LEU A 235 -20.79 0.31 17.30
CA LEU A 235 -21.09 1.09 18.49
C LEU A 235 -20.50 2.50 18.42
N GLN A 236 -19.31 2.62 17.82
CA GLN A 236 -18.56 3.86 17.75
C GLN A 236 -17.60 3.81 16.55
N LEU A 237 -17.51 4.90 15.79
CA LEU A 237 -16.57 5.08 14.69
C LEU A 237 -15.94 6.47 14.82
N GLU A 238 -14.62 6.55 14.69
CA GLU A 238 -13.80 7.76 14.87
C GLU A 238 -14.06 8.48 16.21
N GLY A 239 -14.32 7.71 17.27
CA GLY A 239 -14.66 8.29 18.57
C GLY A 239 -16.12 8.74 18.71
N GLN A 240 -16.93 8.68 17.65
CA GLN A 240 -18.30 9.19 17.59
C GLN A 240 -19.34 8.06 17.53
N LYS A 241 -20.48 8.26 18.19
CA LYS A 241 -21.63 7.33 18.13
C LYS A 241 -22.59 7.66 16.99
N ASP A 242 -22.54 8.90 16.52
CA ASP A 242 -23.36 9.39 15.42
C ASP A 242 -22.48 9.42 14.18
N PHE A 243 -22.64 8.43 13.33
CA PHE A 243 -21.88 8.27 12.08
C PHE A 243 -22.86 8.14 10.91
N GLY A 244 -22.37 8.32 9.69
CA GLY A 244 -23.19 8.20 8.49
C GLY A 244 -23.52 6.75 8.13
N HIS A 245 -23.79 6.52 6.85
CA HIS A 245 -23.81 5.16 6.32
C HIS A 245 -22.38 4.64 6.23
N VAL A 246 -22.16 3.42 6.70
CA VAL A 246 -20.84 2.76 6.70
C VAL A 246 -20.95 1.46 5.94
N ARG A 247 -20.03 1.21 5.02
CA ARG A 247 -19.94 -0.08 4.34
C ARG A 247 -19.10 -1.02 5.19
N MET A 248 -19.74 -2.03 5.75
CA MET A 248 -19.08 -3.11 6.48
C MET A 248 -18.78 -4.27 5.56
N ILE A 249 -17.56 -4.80 5.67
CA ILE A 249 -17.11 -5.97 4.92
C ILE A 249 -16.54 -6.99 5.88
N ILE A 250 -17.02 -8.22 5.78
CA ILE A 250 -16.58 -9.35 6.60
C ILE A 250 -15.96 -10.38 5.67
N THR A 251 -14.70 -10.71 5.92
CA THR A 251 -13.96 -11.72 5.16
C THR A 251 -13.55 -12.87 6.07
N GLN A 252 -13.81 -14.11 5.62
CA GLN A 252 -13.30 -15.33 6.22
C GLN A 252 -12.75 -16.23 5.11
N LYS A 253 -11.42 -16.36 5.06
CA LYS A 253 -10.71 -17.05 3.99
C LYS A 253 -11.14 -16.52 2.62
N ASP A 254 -11.78 -17.34 1.78
CA ASP A 254 -12.19 -17.00 0.42
C ASP A 254 -13.63 -16.45 0.35
N LYS A 255 -14.33 -16.33 1.48
CA LYS A 255 -15.68 -15.77 1.53
C LYS A 255 -15.65 -14.33 2.02
N SER A 256 -16.27 -13.45 1.24
CA SER A 256 -16.52 -12.06 1.59
C SER A 256 -18.02 -11.77 1.55
N GLN A 257 -18.49 -10.97 2.50
CA GLN A 257 -19.82 -10.38 2.46
C GLN A 257 -19.68 -8.88 2.72
N SER A 258 -20.42 -8.07 1.98
CA SER A 258 -20.47 -6.62 2.16
C SER A 258 -21.90 -6.15 2.40
N LYS A 259 -22.07 -5.11 3.22
CA LYS A 259 -23.37 -4.48 3.47
C LYS A 259 -23.18 -3.02 3.87
N ILE A 260 -24.02 -2.14 3.33
CA ILE A 260 -24.12 -0.76 3.83
C ILE A 260 -25.03 -0.77 5.06
N LEU A 261 -24.52 -0.23 6.17
CA LEU A 261 -25.22 -0.13 7.44
C LEU A 261 -25.54 1.34 7.76
N SER A 262 -26.76 1.58 8.20
CA SER A 262 -27.13 2.83 8.88
C SER A 262 -26.66 2.80 10.34
N PRO A 263 -26.74 3.93 11.08
CA PRO A 263 -26.58 3.92 12.53
C PRO A 263 -27.49 2.87 13.18
N ASN A 264 -26.91 2.08 14.10
CA ASN A 264 -27.56 0.92 14.74
C ASN A 264 -27.89 -0.27 13.81
N GLY A 265 -27.45 -0.21 12.54
CA GLY A 265 -27.57 -1.32 11.61
C GLY A 265 -26.70 -2.51 12.04
N GLU A 266 -27.17 -3.69 11.68
CA GLU A 266 -26.49 -4.95 11.99
C GLU A 266 -26.22 -5.77 10.73
N MET A 267 -25.05 -6.42 10.72
CA MET A 267 -24.64 -7.35 9.70
C MET A 267 -24.57 -8.77 10.27
N LEU A 268 -25.34 -9.66 9.65
CA LEU A 268 -25.28 -11.09 9.91
C LEU A 268 -24.29 -11.74 8.95
N PHE A 269 -23.41 -12.58 9.49
CA PHE A 269 -22.45 -13.36 8.73
C PHE A 269 -22.44 -14.81 9.22
N THR A 270 -22.46 -15.75 8.27
CA THR A 270 -22.42 -17.19 8.59
C THR A 270 -20.98 -17.69 8.54
N ILE A 271 -20.48 -18.16 9.69
CA ILE A 271 -19.13 -18.72 9.80
C ILE A 271 -19.08 -20.05 9.04
N THR A 272 -18.13 -20.18 8.13
CA THR A 272 -17.89 -21.43 7.39
C THR A 272 -16.98 -22.37 8.15
N ASN A 273 -15.90 -21.87 8.73
CA ASN A 273 -14.92 -22.65 9.45
C ASN A 273 -14.51 -21.92 10.75
N PRO A 274 -14.77 -22.46 11.94
CA PRO A 274 -14.50 -21.77 13.20
C PRO A 274 -13.00 -21.58 13.49
N LYS A 275 -12.11 -22.25 12.76
CA LYS A 275 -10.66 -22.11 12.91
C LYS A 275 -10.06 -20.99 12.07
N ASP A 276 -10.79 -20.50 11.07
CA ASP A 276 -10.29 -19.49 10.17
C ASP A 276 -10.52 -18.10 10.78
N GLU A 277 -9.52 -17.24 10.61
CA GLU A 277 -9.57 -15.85 11.03
C GLU A 277 -10.72 -15.10 10.31
N ILE A 278 -11.42 -14.25 11.06
CA ILE A 278 -12.46 -13.37 10.52
C ILE A 278 -11.95 -11.93 10.61
N LYS A 279 -11.88 -11.27 9.47
CA LYS A 279 -11.51 -9.85 9.39
C LYS A 279 -12.74 -9.01 9.08
N ILE A 280 -12.97 -7.97 9.86
CA ILE A 280 -14.08 -7.03 9.73
C ILE A 280 -13.48 -5.67 9.38
N ARG A 281 -13.93 -5.08 8.27
CA ARG A 281 -13.46 -3.78 7.79
C ARG A 281 -14.63 -2.82 7.62
N LEU A 282 -14.44 -1.56 8.01
CA LEU A 282 -15.41 -0.48 7.90
C LEU A 282 -14.88 0.57 6.91
N PHE A 283 -15.72 1.00 5.97
CA PHE A 283 -15.43 2.03 4.95
C PHE A 283 -16.52 3.09 4.93
#